data_AF-A0AAQ4FHF1-F1
#
_entry.id   AF-A0AAQ4FHF1-F1
#
_cell.length_a   1.000
_cell.length_b   1.000
_cell.length_c   1.000
_cell.angle_alpha   90.00
_cell.angle_beta   90.00
_cell.angle_gamma   90.00
#
_symmetry.space_group_name_H-M   'P 1'
#
loop_
_entity.id
_entity.type
_entity.pdbx_description
1 polymer ?
#
loop_
_entity_poly.entity_id
_entity_poly.type
_entity_poly.pdbx_seq_one_letter_code
_entity_poly.pdbx_strand_id
1 'polypeptide(L)'
;MTASTPPVPQSLRPPKEATSNSSTPEPPPANTSSFMPPTRKRRSRGIESAISHLPKPPKAPHRPLTPYMKYSRLVWNLVRTSGPDLKMTDVGRTTGQMWRELPDETKQQYLKDYETEMIKYKGAYELYLNSPAYQAWLEAKSKVS
;
A
#
# COMPACT_ATOMS: atom_id res chain seq x y z
N MET A 1 -15.45 28.99 -24.85
CA MET A 1 -14.74 27.70 -24.83
C MET A 1 -14.29 27.44 -23.41
N THR A 2 -14.89 26.43 -22.77
CA THR A 2 -14.41 25.56 -21.66
C THR A 2 -13.54 26.14 -20.53
N ALA A 3 -13.76 25.91 -19.23
CA ALA A 3 -14.88 25.55 -18.37
C ALA A 3 -14.36 25.89 -16.95
N SER A 4 -15.03 26.79 -16.24
CA SER A 4 -14.68 27.18 -14.87
C SER A 4 -15.29 26.16 -13.90
N THR A 5 -14.48 25.37 -13.20
CA THR A 5 -14.94 24.35 -12.23
C THR A 5 -14.87 24.91 -10.80
N PRO A 6 -15.96 24.82 -10.01
CA PRO A 6 -16.12 25.50 -8.72
C PRO A 6 -15.37 24.84 -7.54
N PRO A 7 -15.14 25.57 -6.42
CA PRO A 7 -14.55 25.02 -5.20
C PRO A 7 -15.56 24.14 -4.44
N VAL A 8 -15.10 22.95 -4.01
CA VAL A 8 -15.84 22.03 -3.15
C VAL A 8 -16.02 22.65 -1.75
N PRO A 9 -17.23 22.67 -1.18
CA PRO A 9 -17.49 23.23 0.15
C PRO A 9 -16.92 22.37 1.28
N GLN A 10 -16.27 23.02 2.26
CA GLN A 10 -15.83 22.42 3.51
C GLN A 10 -17.03 21.86 4.28
N SER A 11 -17.02 20.56 4.55
CA SER A 11 -17.96 19.93 5.47
C SER A 11 -17.61 20.31 6.91
N LEU A 12 -18.34 21.29 7.44
CA LEU A 12 -18.43 21.63 8.85
C LEU A 12 -18.90 20.39 9.63
N ARG A 13 -18.08 19.89 10.56
CA ARG A 13 -18.51 18.88 11.53
C ARG A 13 -19.51 19.51 12.51
N PRO A 14 -20.71 18.94 12.71
CA PRO A 14 -21.60 19.38 13.77
C PRO A 14 -21.16 18.85 15.15
N PRO A 15 -21.48 19.57 16.24
CA PRO A 15 -21.18 19.16 17.61
C PRO A 15 -22.07 17.99 18.05
N LYS A 16 -21.47 17.10 18.84
CA LYS A 16 -22.09 15.95 19.50
C LYS A 16 -23.10 16.43 20.56
N GLU A 17 -24.37 16.45 20.20
CA GLU A 17 -25.48 16.68 21.13
C GLU A 17 -25.82 15.40 21.87
N ALA A 18 -26.05 15.55 23.18
CA ALA A 18 -26.27 14.49 24.13
C ALA A 18 -27.67 13.87 23.96
N THR A 19 -27.73 12.55 23.81
CA THR A 19 -28.97 11.79 24.03
C THR A 19 -28.93 11.15 25.42
N SER A 20 -29.63 11.82 26.33
CA SER A 20 -30.15 11.29 27.58
C SER A 20 -31.06 10.09 27.32
N ASN A 21 -30.62 8.88 27.69
CA ASN A 21 -31.52 7.76 27.89
C ASN A 21 -31.24 7.16 29.28
N SER A 22 -32.05 7.58 30.26
CA SER A 22 -32.19 6.94 31.56
C SER A 22 -33.06 5.69 31.40
N SER A 23 -32.53 4.50 31.72
CA SER A 23 -33.26 3.37 32.32
C SER A 23 -32.28 2.24 32.67
N THR A 24 -32.06 2.04 33.97
CA THR A 24 -31.45 0.85 34.60
C THR A 24 -32.63 0.03 35.16
N PRO A 25 -32.69 -1.32 35.07
CA PRO A 25 -31.92 -2.15 36.01
C PRO A 25 -31.42 -3.54 35.57
N GLU A 26 -30.35 -3.95 36.28
CA GLU A 26 -29.95 -5.31 36.70
C GLU A 26 -28.98 -6.16 35.82
N PRO A 27 -27.87 -6.67 36.40
CA PRO A 27 -26.95 -7.60 35.74
C PRO A 27 -27.27 -9.09 36.07
N PRO A 28 -27.26 -10.02 35.10
CA PRO A 28 -27.24 -11.45 35.42
C PRO A 28 -25.82 -11.91 35.82
N PRO A 29 -25.72 -12.92 36.71
CA PRO A 29 -24.48 -13.31 37.39
C PRO A 29 -23.49 -14.08 36.50
N ALA A 30 -22.22 -13.96 36.88
CA ALA A 30 -21.08 -14.65 36.30
C ALA A 30 -21.26 -16.17 36.25
N ASN A 31 -21.33 -16.73 35.04
CA ASN A 31 -21.00 -18.12 34.71
C ASN A 31 -21.23 -18.33 33.20
N THR A 32 -20.18 -18.23 32.40
CA THR A 32 -19.98 -19.20 31.32
C THR A 32 -18.50 -19.18 30.97
N SER A 33 -17.80 -20.23 31.39
CA SER A 33 -16.50 -20.59 30.84
C SER A 33 -16.71 -20.89 29.36
N SER A 34 -16.60 -19.85 28.51
CA SER A 34 -16.44 -20.01 27.08
C SER A 34 -15.07 -20.63 26.83
N PHE A 35 -15.04 -21.95 26.98
CA PHE A 35 -14.00 -22.81 26.46
C PHE A 35 -14.08 -22.69 24.93
N MET A 36 -13.51 -21.62 24.37
CA MET A 36 -13.27 -21.52 22.94
C MET A 36 -12.27 -22.61 22.60
N PRO A 37 -12.63 -23.65 21.82
CA PRO A 37 -11.63 -24.58 21.34
C PRO A 37 -10.62 -23.77 20.50
N PRO A 38 -9.30 -23.96 20.67
CA PRO A 38 -8.36 -23.31 19.79
C PRO A 38 -8.65 -23.84 18.39
N THR A 39 -9.24 -23.00 17.53
CA THR A 39 -9.36 -23.28 16.11
C THR A 39 -7.94 -23.31 15.56
N ARG A 40 -7.33 -24.49 15.65
CA ARG A 40 -6.07 -24.81 15.03
C ARG A 40 -6.31 -24.64 13.53
N LYS A 41 -5.99 -23.46 12.98
CA LYS A 41 -5.81 -23.22 11.55
C LYS A 41 -4.70 -24.16 11.06
N ARG A 42 -5.04 -25.44 10.90
CA ARG A 42 -4.25 -26.49 10.28
C ARG A 42 -4.99 -26.88 9.01
N ARG A 43 -4.90 -26.03 8.00
CA ARG A 43 -5.18 -26.37 6.59
C ARG A 43 -4.79 -25.18 5.70
N SER A 44 -3.49 -25.02 5.50
CA SER A 44 -2.91 -24.21 4.43
C SER A 44 -1.42 -24.51 4.21
N ARG A 45 -0.73 -25.12 5.20
CA ARG A 45 0.68 -25.52 5.07
C ARG A 45 0.99 -26.54 3.97
N GLY A 46 0.04 -27.37 3.53
CA GLY A 46 0.30 -28.41 2.53
C GLY A 46 0.54 -27.85 1.12
N ILE A 47 -0.35 -26.97 0.67
CA ILE A 47 -0.26 -26.36 -0.67
C ILE A 47 0.89 -25.34 -0.72
N GLU A 48 1.06 -24.54 0.34
CA GLU A 48 2.17 -23.55 0.41
C GLU A 48 3.55 -24.23 0.43
N SER A 49 3.68 -25.37 1.15
CA SER A 49 4.90 -26.18 1.15
C SER A 49 5.14 -26.83 -0.21
N ALA A 50 4.11 -27.34 -0.89
CA ALA A 50 4.25 -27.93 -2.22
C ALA A 50 4.63 -26.87 -3.28
N ILE A 51 4.06 -25.67 -3.23
CA ILE A 51 4.42 -24.54 -4.11
C ILE A 51 5.89 -24.10 -3.89
N SER A 52 6.44 -24.27 -2.68
CA SER A 52 7.83 -23.92 -2.37
C SER A 52 8.88 -24.86 -2.99
N HIS A 53 8.48 -26.07 -3.40
CA HIS A 53 9.34 -27.04 -4.10
C HIS A 53 9.33 -26.85 -5.63
N LEU A 54 8.49 -25.96 -6.17
CA LEU A 54 8.51 -25.61 -7.59
C LEU A 54 9.75 -24.77 -7.93
N PRO A 55 10.23 -24.81 -9.19
CA PRO A 55 11.24 -23.88 -9.66
C PRO A 55 10.80 -22.45 -9.36
N LYS A 56 11.69 -21.68 -8.72
CA LYS A 56 11.41 -20.29 -8.32
C LYS A 56 10.97 -19.52 -9.56
N PRO A 57 9.84 -18.80 -9.52
CA PRO A 57 9.46 -17.98 -10.65
C PRO A 57 10.58 -16.95 -10.90
N PRO A 58 10.81 -16.56 -12.16
CA PRO A 58 11.76 -15.50 -12.45
C PRO A 58 11.44 -14.26 -11.60
N LYS A 59 12.47 -13.48 -11.25
CA LYS A 59 12.23 -12.29 -10.43
C LYS A 59 11.36 -11.33 -11.25
N ALA A 60 10.11 -11.14 -10.81
CA ALA A 60 9.22 -10.18 -11.44
C ALA A 60 9.94 -8.82 -11.51
N PRO A 61 9.86 -8.11 -12.64
CA PRO A 61 10.42 -6.77 -12.72
C PRO A 61 9.81 -5.92 -11.61
N HIS A 62 10.59 -4.98 -11.07
CA HIS A 62 10.12 -4.13 -9.99
C HIS A 62 9.36 -2.95 -10.56
N ARG A 63 8.13 -2.71 -10.08
CA ARG A 63 7.32 -1.57 -10.50
C ARG A 63 8.08 -0.26 -10.23
N PRO A 64 8.24 0.62 -11.23
CA PRO A 64 8.84 1.93 -10.99
C PRO A 64 8.07 2.68 -9.92
N LEU A 65 8.81 3.44 -9.10
CA LEU A 65 8.20 4.29 -8.09
C LEU A 65 7.53 5.47 -8.76
N THR A 66 6.34 5.85 -8.29
CA THR A 66 5.66 7.07 -8.76
C THR A 66 6.57 8.29 -8.55
N PRO A 67 6.38 9.37 -9.35
CA PRO A 67 7.18 10.61 -9.25
C PRO A 67 7.29 11.11 -7.81
N TYR A 68 6.15 11.15 -7.12
CA TYR A 68 6.05 11.52 -5.72
C TYR A 68 6.80 10.57 -4.79
N MET A 69 6.72 9.25 -4.99
CA MET A 69 7.45 8.27 -4.18
C MET A 69 8.97 8.40 -4.35
N LYS A 70 9.43 8.65 -5.58
CA LYS A 70 10.86 8.82 -5.88
C LYS A 70 11.40 10.08 -5.21
N TYR A 71 10.69 11.20 -5.37
CA TYR A 71 11.04 12.46 -4.72
C TYR A 71 10.98 12.34 -3.19
N SER A 72 9.88 11.81 -2.64
CA SER A 72 9.71 11.71 -1.20
C SER A 72 10.78 10.86 -0.54
N ARG A 73 11.24 9.76 -1.15
CA ARG A 73 12.36 8.98 -0.61
C ARG A 73 13.68 9.75 -0.61
N LEU A 74 13.97 10.51 -1.66
CA LEU A 74 15.20 11.30 -1.77
C LEU A 74 15.21 12.42 -0.71
N VAL A 75 14.14 13.19 -0.64
CA VAL A 75 14.00 14.27 0.34
C VAL A 75 13.92 13.74 1.76
N TRP A 76 13.20 12.65 1.99
CA TRP A 76 13.17 12.02 3.29
C TRP A 76 14.56 11.59 3.75
N ASN A 77 15.35 10.95 2.87
CA ASN A 77 16.73 10.60 3.21
C ASN A 77 17.58 11.83 3.46
N LEU A 78 17.42 12.88 2.65
CA LEU A 78 18.14 14.14 2.85
C LEU A 78 17.83 14.76 4.21
N VAL A 79 16.54 14.93 4.55
CA VAL A 79 16.10 15.51 5.83
C VAL A 79 16.52 14.63 7.01
N ARG A 80 16.42 13.31 6.89
CA ARG A 80 16.88 12.37 7.93
C ARG A 80 18.41 12.41 8.11
N THR A 81 19.17 12.62 7.04
CA THR A 81 20.63 12.73 7.11
C THR A 81 21.05 14.06 7.72
N SER A 82 20.38 15.16 7.35
CA SER A 82 20.60 16.48 7.92
C SER A 82 20.15 16.60 9.38
N GLY A 83 19.21 15.74 9.80
CA GLY A 83 18.67 15.73 11.15
C GLY A 83 18.23 14.33 11.58
N PRO A 84 19.15 13.47 12.00
CA PRO A 84 18.84 12.11 12.44
C PRO A 84 17.98 12.08 13.73
N ASP A 85 17.92 13.21 14.44
CA ASP A 85 17.12 13.41 15.66
C ASP A 85 15.68 13.87 15.37
N LEU A 86 15.37 14.28 14.13
CA LEU A 86 14.00 14.66 13.76
C LEU A 86 13.09 13.43 13.71
N LYS A 87 11.88 13.59 14.27
CA LYS A 87 10.87 12.54 14.25
C LYS A 87 10.43 12.26 12.82
N MET A 88 10.25 10.97 12.54
CA MET A 88 9.76 10.43 11.26
C MET A 88 8.49 11.14 10.75
N THR A 89 7.61 11.54 11.67
CA THR A 89 6.37 12.28 11.39
C THR A 89 6.62 13.69 10.85
N ASP A 90 7.65 14.37 11.35
CA ASP A 90 8.00 15.72 10.92
C ASP A 90 8.71 15.68 9.56
N VAL A 91 9.60 14.69 9.35
CA VAL A 91 10.23 14.44 8.05
C VAL A 91 9.20 14.21 6.95
N GLY A 92 8.17 13.39 7.22
CA GLY A 92 7.08 13.14 6.27
C GLY A 92 6.27 14.40 5.96
N ARG A 93 6.00 15.23 6.98
CA ARG A 93 5.27 16.50 6.81
C ARG A 93 6.04 17.49 5.94
N THR A 94 7.32 17.71 6.22
CA THR A 94 8.21 18.57 5.43
C THR A 94 8.34 18.07 4.00
N THR A 95 8.54 16.76 3.81
CA THR A 95 8.67 16.14 2.47
C THR A 95 7.40 16.34 1.63
N GLY A 96 6.22 16.18 2.24
CA GLY A 96 4.95 16.42 1.58
C GLY A 96 4.74 17.89 1.20
N GLN A 97 5.16 18.83 2.05
CA GLN A 97 5.11 20.26 1.76
C GLN A 97 6.04 20.63 0.60
N MET A 98 7.30 20.18 0.63
CA MET A 98 8.27 20.46 -0.44
C MET A 98 7.79 19.94 -1.81
N TRP A 99 7.08 18.80 -1.84
CA TRP A 99 6.47 18.33 -3.08
C TRP A 99 5.37 19.24 -3.60
N ARG A 100 4.55 19.84 -2.71
CA ARG A 100 3.49 20.77 -3.14
C ARG A 100 4.09 22.08 -3.64
N GLU A 101 5.15 22.55 -3.00
CA GLU A 101 5.90 23.77 -3.35
C GLU A 101 6.80 23.61 -4.59
N LEU A 102 7.12 22.38 -5.00
CA LEU A 102 7.90 22.14 -6.21
C LEU A 102 7.23 22.71 -7.47
N PRO A 103 8.01 23.28 -8.42
CA PRO A 103 7.49 23.74 -9.70
C PRO A 103 6.85 22.60 -10.48
N ASP A 104 5.77 22.90 -11.20
CA ASP A 104 5.09 21.91 -12.04
C ASP A 104 5.99 21.40 -13.16
N GLU A 105 6.94 22.21 -13.64
CA GLU A 105 7.95 21.80 -14.60
C GLU A 105 8.82 20.65 -14.07
N THR A 106 9.29 20.75 -12.82
CA THR A 106 10.07 19.68 -12.19
C THR A 106 9.20 18.44 -11.94
N LYS A 107 7.95 18.62 -11.50
CA LYS A 107 7.00 17.50 -11.35
C LYS A 107 6.75 16.80 -12.69
N GLN A 108 6.60 17.56 -13.77
CA GLN A 108 6.43 17.05 -15.13
C GLN A 108 7.67 16.28 -15.61
N GLN A 109 8.87 16.73 -15.29
CA GLN A 109 10.09 15.98 -15.60
C GLN A 109 10.07 14.62 -14.90
N TYR A 110 9.75 14.58 -13.60
CA TYR A 110 9.62 13.32 -12.88
C TYR A 110 8.50 12.42 -13.42
N LEU A 111 7.40 13.00 -13.93
CA LEU A 111 6.33 12.26 -14.60
C LEU A 111 6.82 11.62 -15.91
N LYS A 112 7.53 12.37 -16.76
CA LYS A 112 8.10 11.83 -18.01
C LYS A 112 9.11 10.72 -17.75
N ASP A 113 9.98 10.91 -16.76
CA ASP A 113 10.95 9.89 -16.36
C ASP A 113 10.23 8.63 -15.85
N TYR A 114 9.18 8.81 -15.05
CA TYR A 114 8.33 7.72 -14.56
C TYR A 114 7.61 6.99 -15.69
N GLU A 115 7.03 7.70 -16.66
CA GLU A 115 6.38 7.10 -17.83
C GLU A 115 7.38 6.25 -18.63
N THR A 116 8.59 6.78 -18.85
CA THR A 116 9.65 6.07 -19.55
C THR A 116 10.07 4.79 -18.80
N GLU A 117 10.23 4.87 -17.48
CA GLU A 117 10.52 3.70 -16.63
C GLU A 117 9.33 2.72 -16.62
N MET A 118 8.09 3.21 -16.63
CA MET A 118 6.87 2.40 -16.69
C MET A 118 6.74 1.64 -18.00
N ILE A 119 7.09 2.25 -19.13
CA ILE A 119 7.11 1.57 -20.43
C ILE A 119 8.12 0.41 -20.40
N LYS A 120 9.34 0.66 -19.89
CA LYS A 120 10.37 -0.38 -19.74
C LYS A 120 9.90 -1.50 -18.82
N TYR A 121 9.29 -1.16 -17.68
CA TYR A 121 8.73 -2.12 -16.75
C TYR A 121 7.63 -2.95 -17.39
N LYS A 122 6.70 -2.32 -18.14
CA LYS A 122 5.59 -3.01 -18.79
C LYS A 122 6.11 -4.03 -19.80
N GLY A 123 7.05 -3.64 -20.66
CA GLY A 123 7.69 -4.57 -21.60
C GLY A 123 8.42 -5.71 -20.89
N ALA A 124 9.19 -5.42 -19.83
CA ALA A 124 9.84 -6.45 -19.03
C ALA A 124 8.82 -7.38 -18.34
N TYR A 125 7.67 -6.84 -17.93
CA TYR A 125 6.60 -7.60 -17.26
C TYR A 125 5.86 -8.51 -18.25
N GLU A 126 5.61 -8.03 -19.47
CA GLU A 126 5.06 -8.85 -20.55
C GLU A 126 6.01 -9.99 -20.93
N LEU A 127 7.32 -9.71 -21.02
CA LEU A 127 8.34 -10.75 -21.23
C LEU A 127 8.40 -11.74 -20.05
N TYR A 128 8.24 -11.26 -18.82
CA TYR A 128 8.17 -12.12 -17.65
C TYR A 128 6.97 -13.06 -17.70
N LEU A 129 5.79 -12.56 -18.06
CA LEU A 129 4.57 -13.36 -18.22
C LEU A 129 4.68 -14.37 -19.37
N ASN A 130 5.31 -13.99 -20.48
CA ASN A 130 5.53 -14.87 -21.62
C ASN A 130 6.77 -15.78 -21.45
N SER A 131 7.52 -15.63 -20.36
CA SER A 131 8.72 -16.43 -20.15
C SER A 131 8.33 -17.91 -19.94
N PRO A 132 9.05 -18.86 -20.56
CA PRO A 132 8.79 -20.30 -20.37
C PRO A 132 8.87 -20.72 -18.90
N ALA A 133 9.69 -20.03 -18.11
CA ALA A 133 9.84 -20.27 -16.69
C ALA A 133 8.59 -19.85 -15.87
N TYR A 134 7.91 -18.77 -16.24
CA TYR A 134 6.64 -18.38 -15.61
C TYR A 134 5.50 -19.33 -16.01
N GLN A 135 5.45 -19.75 -17.27
CA GLN A 135 4.48 -20.73 -17.75
C GLN A 135 4.69 -22.09 -17.08
N ALA A 136 5.92 -22.59 -17.00
CA ALA A 136 6.25 -23.81 -16.27
C ALA A 136 5.86 -23.73 -14.78
N TRP A 137 6.00 -22.56 -14.16
CA TRP A 137 5.53 -22.33 -12.79
C TRP A 137 4.00 -22.40 -12.67
N LEU A 138 3.26 -21.81 -13.61
CA LEU A 138 1.78 -21.90 -13.65
C LEU A 138 1.31 -23.35 -13.83
N GLU A 139 1.92 -24.09 -14.74
CA GLU A 139 1.62 -25.51 -14.97
C GLU A 139 1.97 -26.39 -13.77
N ALA A 140 3.12 -26.16 -13.16
CA ALA A 140 3.49 -26.92 -11.96
C ALA A 140 2.57 -26.56 -10.79
N LYS A 141 2.09 -25.31 -10.70
CA LYS A 141 1.15 -24.88 -9.66
C LYS A 141 -0.25 -25.44 -9.90
N SER A 142 -0.71 -25.56 -11.15
CA SER A 142 -2.01 -26.17 -11.45
C SER A 142 -2.02 -27.68 -11.16
N LYS A 143 -0.88 -28.37 -11.34
CA LYS A 143 -0.70 -29.79 -11.00
C LYS A 143 -0.70 -30.08 -9.49
N VAL A 144 -0.46 -29.05 -8.66
CA VAL A 144 -0.42 -29.15 -7.18
C VAL A 144 -1.76 -28.78 -6.53
N SER A 145 -2.68 -28.18 -7.29
CA SER A 145 -4.00 -27.75 -6.79
C SER A 145 -5.05 -28.85 -6.75
#